data_AF-A0A0K8R3F0-F1
#
_entry.id   AF-A0A0K8R3F0-F1
#
_cell.length_a   1.000
_cell.length_b   1.000
_cell.length_c   1.000
_cell.angle_alpha   90.00
_cell.angle_beta   90.00
_cell.angle_gamma   90.00
#
_symmetry.space_group_name_H-M   'P 1'
#
loop_
_entity.id
_entity.type
_entity.pdbx_description
1 polymer ?
#
loop_
_entity_poly.entity_id
_entity_poly.type
_entity_poly.pdbx_seq_one_letter_code
_entity_poly.pdbx_strand_id
1 'polypeptide(L)'
;MDRKSSKPHEIMLSFFSRRASFKGKDASSYTAAQEVPICERVDDMEESSCIASGPGSQQDLAGPQERGKWAGKADFVFGCISYAVGLGNVWRFPYLCYENGGGAFLVPYFICLVTTAIPMFYLEVAMGQYLSLGGNGIWKILPMFKGIGIASMTIVTLCNIYYMVIVAWILFYLFSSFTEVLPWKHCGNHWNTENCWEYNSTELAPHNRSVSPVVEFWENHVLGISSGLHEMGSLKLELTLYLCVAWTFVYFIICRGLHQSGKIVWVTAIFPYICLFILMVRGVTLDGALDGLLFYVTPDWSHLFKPKVWIAAGAQVFYTFGVGFGSLVTLGSYNKFHQNFFRDSAIVCLVNPLTSILSGTVIFSVLGHMAHLAGKSVGDVVKSGPGLAFLVYPEVVSQMPASAVWSILFFVMLLCLGINSEFCTAEALVTGILDEWPQLISRRKLVALIMVIFQLLLGLPMATQGGMYLLQLMDNYAVSGITLLFVVFFQAVALTWIYGSNNISDHIKEMIGRRPNILFRMSWSIIIPAMCVAIFMFSVVKYQPIVYANTYTYPWWGEMMGWFMALVSMIMIPAYMIYFLITTPGTLRQRLRAGVTSQLSTYAANGIKEYTFSNTALQT
;
A
#
# COMPACT_ATOMS: atom_id res chain seq x y z
N MET A 1 12.00 29.81 -64.01
CA MET A 1 10.88 29.07 -64.63
C MET A 1 10.92 27.64 -64.14
N ASP A 2 9.86 27.27 -63.42
CA ASP A 2 9.34 25.93 -63.11
C ASP A 2 10.27 24.81 -62.62
N ARG A 3 10.19 24.55 -61.31
CA ARG A 3 10.70 23.34 -60.65
C ARG A 3 9.59 22.31 -60.48
N LYS A 4 9.81 21.10 -61.00
CA LYS A 4 9.11 19.86 -60.64
C LYS A 4 9.86 19.10 -59.54
N SER A 5 9.07 18.50 -58.63
CA SER A 5 9.23 17.17 -57.99
C SER A 5 10.46 16.84 -57.12
N SER A 6 10.24 16.61 -55.82
CA SER A 6 10.29 15.26 -55.21
C SER A 6 9.73 15.25 -53.76
N LYS A 7 9.16 14.12 -53.33
CA LYS A 7 8.30 13.83 -52.16
C LYS A 7 9.00 13.90 -50.78
N PRO A 8 8.20 13.89 -49.69
CA PRO A 8 8.50 12.96 -48.58
C PRO A 8 7.30 12.10 -48.13
N HIS A 9 7.63 11.02 -47.42
CA HIS A 9 6.83 9.88 -46.98
C HIS A 9 5.64 10.19 -46.06
N GLU A 10 4.53 9.50 -46.34
CA GLU A 10 3.42 9.20 -45.42
C GLU A 10 3.83 8.14 -44.39
N ILE A 11 3.37 8.27 -43.14
CA ILE A 11 2.77 7.24 -42.26
C ILE A 11 2.34 7.99 -40.98
N MET A 12 1.11 8.48 -40.95
CA MET A 12 0.31 8.69 -39.74
C MET A 12 -1.11 9.04 -40.19
N LEU A 13 -2.12 8.45 -39.53
CA LEU A 13 -3.58 8.65 -39.74
C LEU A 13 -4.30 7.55 -40.54
N SER A 14 -4.43 6.37 -39.92
CA SER A 14 -5.51 5.42 -40.26
C SER A 14 -6.02 4.68 -39.02
N PHE A 15 -6.53 5.41 -38.02
CA PHE A 15 -7.31 4.79 -36.92
C PHE A 15 -8.62 5.50 -36.56
N PHE A 16 -9.00 6.56 -37.27
CA PHE A 16 -10.28 7.24 -37.09
C PHE A 16 -11.02 7.37 -38.42
N SER A 17 -11.64 6.29 -38.90
CA SER A 17 -12.84 6.36 -39.77
C SER A 17 -13.31 4.94 -40.11
N ARG A 18 -14.23 4.39 -39.32
CA ARG A 18 -15.22 3.42 -39.82
C ARG A 18 -16.55 3.66 -39.11
N ARG A 19 -17.29 4.63 -39.62
CA ARG A 19 -18.74 4.75 -39.45
C ARG A 19 -19.34 4.43 -40.82
N ALA A 20 -19.84 3.20 -40.99
CA ALA A 20 -20.53 2.79 -42.20
C ALA A 20 -22.04 2.77 -41.94
N SER A 21 -22.74 3.57 -42.72
CA SER A 21 -24.18 3.66 -42.88
C SER A 21 -24.71 2.40 -43.58
N PHE A 22 -25.79 1.82 -43.06
CA PHE A 22 -26.74 1.02 -43.86
C PHE A 22 -28.15 1.45 -43.49
N LYS A 23 -28.93 1.87 -44.50
CA LYS A 23 -30.30 2.36 -44.38
C LYS A 23 -31.24 1.35 -45.05
N GLY A 24 -32.29 0.96 -44.31
CA GLY A 24 -33.64 0.64 -44.79
C GLY A 24 -33.93 -0.80 -45.18
N LYS A 25 -34.81 -1.50 -44.44
CA LYS A 25 -36.27 -1.52 -44.67
C LYS A 25 -36.99 -2.46 -43.68
N ASP A 26 -38.25 -2.08 -43.45
CA ASP A 26 -39.41 -2.85 -43.01
C ASP A 26 -39.63 -3.21 -41.53
N ALA A 27 -40.87 -2.94 -41.15
CA ALA A 27 -41.48 -3.04 -39.84
C ALA A 27 -42.14 -4.41 -39.63
N SER A 28 -42.15 -4.92 -38.40
CA SER A 28 -43.34 -5.46 -37.71
C SER A 28 -42.94 -6.18 -36.42
N SER A 29 -43.86 -6.09 -35.44
CA SER A 29 -44.01 -6.87 -34.22
C SER A 29 -43.51 -8.32 -34.27
N TYR A 30 -42.98 -8.86 -33.16
CA TYR A 30 -43.57 -10.00 -32.43
C TYR A 30 -42.74 -10.34 -31.18
N THR A 31 -43.47 -10.52 -30.09
CA THR A 31 -43.16 -11.22 -28.83
C THR A 31 -42.46 -12.56 -29.01
N ALA A 32 -41.54 -12.92 -28.09
CA ALA A 32 -41.67 -14.05 -27.17
C ALA A 32 -40.31 -14.53 -26.64
N ALA A 33 -40.35 -15.00 -25.40
CA ALA A 33 -39.28 -15.59 -24.62
C ALA A 33 -38.72 -16.88 -25.24
N GLN A 34 -37.46 -17.18 -24.92
CA GLN A 34 -36.94 -18.54 -24.97
C GLN A 34 -35.99 -18.77 -23.78
N GLU A 35 -36.58 -19.29 -22.71
CA GLU A 35 -35.88 -19.95 -21.62
C GLU A 35 -35.28 -21.27 -22.14
N VAL A 36 -34.09 -21.63 -21.63
CA VAL A 36 -33.59 -23.01 -21.68
C VAL A 36 -33.08 -23.36 -20.28
N PRO A 37 -33.68 -24.35 -19.59
CA PRO A 37 -33.30 -24.77 -18.23
C PRO A 37 -32.31 -25.95 -18.28
N ILE A 38 -31.24 -25.93 -17.48
CA ILE A 38 -30.39 -27.12 -17.25
C ILE A 38 -29.86 -27.13 -15.80
N CYS A 39 -30.52 -27.88 -14.92
CA CYS A 39 -29.98 -29.04 -14.17
C CYS A 39 -30.83 -29.34 -12.92
N GLU A 40 -31.63 -30.41 -13.00
CA GLU A 40 -32.25 -31.09 -11.88
C GLU A 40 -31.25 -32.10 -11.27
N ARG A 41 -31.35 -32.26 -9.95
CA ARG A 41 -30.52 -33.15 -9.14
C ARG A 41 -31.08 -34.58 -9.25
N VAL A 42 -30.25 -35.55 -9.60
CA VAL A 42 -30.54 -36.98 -9.42
C VAL A 42 -29.41 -37.59 -8.60
N ASP A 43 -29.77 -38.15 -7.46
CA ASP A 43 -28.94 -39.00 -6.62
C ASP A 43 -28.73 -40.36 -7.30
N ASP A 44 -27.50 -40.89 -7.24
CA ASP A 44 -27.14 -42.31 -6.99
C ASP A 44 -25.85 -42.76 -7.72
N MET A 45 -24.95 -43.33 -6.89
CA MET A 45 -23.94 -44.40 -7.07
C MET A 45 -23.11 -44.61 -8.36
N GLU A 46 -21.87 -45.06 -8.08
CA GLU A 46 -20.94 -45.92 -8.85
C GLU A 46 -19.75 -45.30 -9.62
N GLU A 47 -18.58 -45.88 -9.30
CA GLU A 47 -17.30 -45.78 -10.01
C GLU A 47 -17.43 -46.26 -11.46
N SER A 48 -16.79 -45.58 -12.41
CA SER A 48 -15.93 -46.22 -13.42
C SER A 48 -15.25 -45.21 -14.34
N SER A 49 -13.97 -45.50 -14.57
CA SER A 49 -13.07 -44.95 -15.58
C SER A 49 -13.64 -45.00 -17.00
N CYS A 50 -13.39 -43.98 -17.82
CA CYS A 50 -13.17 -44.15 -19.27
C CYS A 50 -12.37 -42.98 -19.86
N ILE A 51 -11.21 -43.31 -20.42
CA ILE A 51 -10.43 -42.49 -21.35
C ILE A 51 -11.08 -42.64 -22.74
N ALA A 52 -11.36 -41.53 -23.42
CA ALA A 52 -11.54 -41.52 -24.87
C ALA A 52 -11.08 -40.18 -25.46
N SER A 53 -9.99 -40.25 -26.23
CA SER A 53 -9.43 -39.21 -27.08
C SER A 53 -10.23 -39.04 -28.37
N GLY A 54 -10.51 -37.79 -28.75
CA GLY A 54 -11.00 -37.42 -30.09
C GLY A 54 -10.81 -35.92 -30.34
N PRO A 55 -10.22 -35.49 -31.48
CA PRO A 55 -9.92 -34.08 -31.75
C PRO A 55 -11.05 -33.43 -32.57
N GLY A 56 -11.56 -32.26 -32.13
CA GLY A 56 -12.41 -31.44 -33.00
C GLY A 56 -13.42 -30.57 -32.29
N SER A 57 -13.14 -29.26 -32.30
CA SER A 57 -14.10 -28.16 -32.26
C SER A 57 -15.16 -28.14 -31.14
N GLN A 58 -14.78 -27.59 -30.00
CA GLN A 58 -15.68 -26.73 -29.23
C GLN A 58 -14.91 -25.44 -28.91
N GLN A 59 -15.30 -24.36 -29.58
CA GLN A 59 -15.15 -23.03 -28.99
C GLN A 59 -15.99 -23.06 -27.73
N ASP A 60 -15.34 -23.28 -26.58
CA ASP A 60 -15.93 -22.99 -25.28
C ASP A 60 -16.43 -21.54 -25.35
N LEU A 61 -17.76 -21.38 -25.38
CA LEU A 61 -18.43 -20.20 -24.86
C LEU A 61 -18.03 -20.12 -23.39
N ALA A 62 -16.85 -19.54 -23.13
CA ALA A 62 -16.39 -19.24 -21.81
C ALA A 62 -17.47 -18.36 -21.17
N GLY A 63 -18.19 -18.93 -20.20
CA GLY A 63 -19.00 -18.15 -19.28
C GLY A 63 -18.15 -17.05 -18.64
N PRO A 64 -18.77 -16.03 -18.02
CA PRO A 64 -18.02 -14.98 -17.35
C PRO A 64 -16.98 -15.62 -16.42
N GLN A 65 -15.71 -15.35 -16.70
CA GLN A 65 -14.59 -15.99 -16.01
C GLN A 65 -14.70 -15.63 -14.51
N GLU A 66 -15.08 -16.61 -13.68
CA GLU A 66 -15.33 -16.38 -12.26
C GLU A 66 -14.06 -15.88 -11.55
N ARG A 67 -14.23 -14.89 -10.67
CA ARG A 67 -13.15 -14.36 -9.85
C ARG A 67 -12.57 -15.48 -8.96
N GLY A 68 -11.24 -15.60 -8.97
CA GLY A 68 -10.52 -16.53 -8.11
C GLY A 68 -10.82 -16.26 -6.63
N LYS A 69 -10.99 -17.32 -5.84
CA LYS A 69 -11.24 -17.26 -4.39
C LYS A 69 -10.02 -17.76 -3.63
N TRP A 70 -9.89 -17.36 -2.37
CA TRP A 70 -8.91 -17.97 -1.47
C TRP A 70 -9.15 -19.48 -1.33
N ALA A 71 -8.07 -20.27 -1.37
CA ALA A 71 -8.17 -21.72 -1.22
C ALA A 71 -8.56 -22.10 0.22
N GLY A 72 -7.91 -21.49 1.20
CA GLY A 72 -8.18 -21.65 2.63
C GLY A 72 -8.63 -20.36 3.31
N LYS A 73 -9.33 -20.50 4.46
CA LYS A 73 -9.75 -19.35 5.29
C LYS A 73 -8.56 -18.58 5.87
N ALA A 74 -7.49 -19.30 6.22
CA ALA A 74 -6.27 -18.71 6.77
C ALA A 74 -5.47 -17.92 5.73
N ASP A 75 -5.63 -18.22 4.42
CA ASP A 75 -4.95 -17.47 3.36
C ASP A 75 -5.34 -15.99 3.36
N PHE A 76 -6.62 -15.70 3.63
CA PHE A 76 -7.10 -14.33 3.81
C PHE A 76 -6.42 -13.64 4.99
N VAL A 77 -6.38 -14.30 6.16
CA VAL A 77 -5.77 -13.75 7.39
C VAL A 77 -4.28 -13.46 7.16
N PHE A 78 -3.54 -14.42 6.60
CA PHE A 78 -2.12 -14.23 6.29
C PHE A 78 -1.91 -13.18 5.20
N GLY A 79 -2.76 -13.11 4.18
CA GLY A 79 -2.73 -12.05 3.17
C GLY A 79 -2.91 -10.66 3.79
N CYS A 80 -3.86 -10.50 4.71
CA CYS A 80 -4.06 -9.25 5.44
C CYS A 80 -2.92 -8.93 6.42
N ILE A 81 -2.33 -9.94 7.07
CA ILE A 81 -1.13 -9.73 7.93
C ILE A 81 0.05 -9.28 7.06
N SER A 82 0.32 -9.95 5.94
CA SER A 82 1.36 -9.57 4.97
C SER A 82 1.16 -8.16 4.43
N TYR A 83 -0.09 -7.75 4.24
CA TYR A 83 -0.40 -6.39 3.83
C TYR A 83 -0.15 -5.36 4.94
N ALA A 84 -0.70 -5.58 6.12
CA ALA A 84 -0.69 -4.61 7.21
C ALA A 84 0.67 -4.51 7.94
N VAL A 85 1.40 -5.63 8.01
CA VAL A 85 2.71 -5.71 8.67
C VAL A 85 3.79 -5.52 7.62
N GLY A 86 4.32 -4.31 7.56
CA GLY A 86 5.35 -3.90 6.61
C GLY A 86 6.52 -3.16 7.27
N LEU A 87 7.30 -2.47 6.43
CA LEU A 87 8.49 -1.73 6.88
C LEU A 87 8.15 -0.60 7.88
N GLY A 88 6.95 -0.04 7.77
CA GLY A 88 6.44 0.99 8.69
C GLY A 88 6.30 0.53 10.14
N ASN A 89 6.11 -0.77 10.38
CA ASN A 89 6.08 -1.33 11.74
C ASN A 89 7.49 -1.35 12.36
N VAL A 90 8.53 -1.50 11.53
CA VAL A 90 9.91 -1.72 12.01
C VAL A 90 10.67 -0.44 12.25
N TRP A 91 10.62 0.53 11.32
CA TRP A 91 11.34 1.78 11.51
C TRP A 91 10.44 2.95 11.88
N ARG A 92 9.23 3.03 11.34
CA ARG A 92 8.42 4.26 11.45
C ARG A 92 7.75 4.32 12.81
N PHE A 93 7.13 3.23 13.26
CA PHE A 93 6.46 3.19 14.55
C PHE A 93 7.42 3.47 15.73
N PRO A 94 8.61 2.83 15.83
CA PRO A 94 9.52 3.11 16.94
C PRO A 94 10.04 4.55 16.91
N TYR A 95 10.35 5.07 15.72
CA TYR A 95 10.72 6.47 15.53
C TYR A 95 9.60 7.44 15.95
N LEU A 96 8.34 7.14 15.63
CA LEU A 96 7.23 7.98 16.06
C LEU A 96 7.01 7.93 17.57
N CYS A 97 7.21 6.76 18.20
CA CYS A 97 7.21 6.69 19.67
C CYS A 97 8.33 7.57 20.24
N TYR A 98 9.52 7.52 19.65
CA TYR A 98 10.65 8.35 20.04
C TYR A 98 10.33 9.86 19.97
N GLU A 99 9.91 10.36 18.81
CA GLU A 99 9.69 11.80 18.63
C GLU A 99 8.49 12.37 19.39
N ASN A 100 7.53 11.52 19.77
CA ASN A 100 6.23 11.97 20.26
C ASN A 100 5.98 11.61 21.73
N GLY A 101 7.05 11.52 22.53
CA GLY A 101 6.96 11.39 23.99
C GLY A 101 6.97 9.95 24.52
N GLY A 102 7.63 9.03 23.81
CA GLY A 102 7.82 7.65 24.23
C GLY A 102 6.49 6.93 24.44
N GLY A 103 6.29 6.43 25.65
CA GLY A 103 5.06 5.71 26.03
C GLY A 103 3.79 6.55 25.91
N ALA A 104 3.89 7.88 25.98
CA ALA A 104 2.73 8.77 25.83
C ALA A 104 2.11 8.65 24.43
N PHE A 105 2.90 8.44 23.38
CA PHE A 105 2.42 8.29 22.00
C PHE A 105 1.48 7.08 21.82
N LEU A 106 1.59 6.06 22.66
CA LEU A 106 0.73 4.87 22.59
C LEU A 106 -0.74 5.23 22.86
N VAL A 107 -1.03 6.26 23.65
CA VAL A 107 -2.40 6.70 23.96
C VAL A 107 -3.14 7.17 22.69
N PRO A 108 -2.69 8.23 21.98
CA PRO A 108 -3.33 8.66 20.75
C PRO A 108 -3.26 7.59 19.65
N TYR A 109 -2.19 6.77 19.60
CA TYR A 109 -2.10 5.64 18.68
C TYR A 109 -3.25 4.64 18.89
N PHE A 110 -3.46 4.16 20.11
CA PHE A 110 -4.54 3.20 20.41
C PHE A 110 -5.93 3.80 20.29
N ILE A 111 -6.12 5.08 20.63
CA ILE A 111 -7.39 5.77 20.43
C ILE A 111 -7.73 5.83 18.94
N CYS A 112 -6.80 6.31 18.09
CA CYS A 112 -6.99 6.32 16.64
C CYS A 112 -7.22 4.90 16.12
N LEU A 113 -6.46 3.91 16.58
CA LEU A 113 -6.60 2.52 16.15
C LEU A 113 -8.01 1.98 16.37
N VAL A 114 -8.51 2.07 17.61
CA VAL A 114 -9.81 1.49 17.99
C VAL A 114 -10.97 2.27 17.38
N THR A 115 -10.84 3.60 17.28
CA THR A 115 -11.96 4.46 16.85
C THR A 115 -12.04 4.65 15.33
N THR A 116 -10.93 4.55 14.60
CA THR A 116 -10.89 4.81 13.16
C THR A 116 -10.40 3.64 12.32
N ALA A 117 -9.17 3.14 12.50
CA ALA A 117 -8.63 2.12 11.59
C ALA A 117 -9.33 0.77 11.69
N ILE A 118 -9.57 0.23 12.90
CA ILE A 118 -10.26 -1.07 13.05
C ILE A 118 -11.66 -1.02 12.42
N PRO A 119 -12.51 -0.02 12.70
CA PRO A 119 -13.79 0.11 12.02
C PRO A 119 -13.62 0.22 10.51
N MET A 120 -12.72 1.07 10.01
CA MET A 120 -12.60 1.29 8.57
C MET A 120 -12.05 0.05 7.83
N PHE A 121 -11.10 -0.67 8.44
CA PHE A 121 -10.60 -1.95 7.95
C PHE A 121 -11.74 -2.95 7.78
N TYR A 122 -12.59 -3.07 8.82
CA TYR A 122 -13.76 -3.95 8.75
C TYR A 122 -14.74 -3.55 7.66
N LEU A 123 -14.97 -2.25 7.47
CA LEU A 123 -15.85 -1.73 6.42
C LEU A 123 -15.32 -2.10 5.02
N GLU A 124 -14.03 -1.89 4.76
CA GLU A 124 -13.43 -2.20 3.46
C GLU A 124 -13.49 -3.69 3.13
N VAL A 125 -13.13 -4.55 4.09
CA VAL A 125 -13.21 -6.00 3.92
C VAL A 125 -14.65 -6.44 3.69
N ALA A 126 -15.62 -5.89 4.44
CA ALA A 126 -17.04 -6.20 4.28
C ALA A 126 -17.53 -5.86 2.87
N MET A 127 -17.23 -4.65 2.38
CA MET A 127 -17.65 -4.21 1.05
C MET A 127 -17.00 -5.03 -0.05
N GLY A 128 -15.71 -5.34 0.09
CA GLY A 128 -14.98 -6.21 -0.82
C GLY A 128 -15.60 -7.60 -0.91
N GLN A 129 -15.81 -8.25 0.24
CA GLN A 129 -16.40 -9.60 0.31
C GLN A 129 -17.82 -9.65 -0.23
N TYR A 130 -18.66 -8.68 0.11
CA TYR A 130 -20.05 -8.65 -0.32
C TYR A 130 -20.19 -8.48 -1.83
N LEU A 131 -19.44 -7.53 -2.42
CA LEU A 131 -19.54 -7.21 -3.84
C LEU A 131 -18.67 -8.10 -4.72
N SER A 132 -17.69 -8.80 -4.15
CA SER A 132 -16.69 -9.58 -4.89
C SER A 132 -15.98 -8.74 -5.98
N LEU A 133 -15.71 -7.47 -5.68
CA LEU A 133 -15.03 -6.49 -6.54
C LEU A 133 -13.86 -5.84 -5.80
N GLY A 134 -12.86 -5.38 -6.55
CA GLY A 134 -11.68 -4.68 -6.04
C GLY A 134 -11.95 -3.21 -5.71
N GLY A 135 -10.92 -2.51 -5.23
CA GLY A 135 -11.02 -1.16 -4.67
C GLY A 135 -11.66 -0.10 -5.60
N ASN A 136 -11.49 -0.23 -6.91
CA ASN A 136 -12.17 0.64 -7.88
C ASN A 136 -13.56 0.11 -8.28
N GLY A 137 -13.69 -1.21 -8.44
CA GLY A 137 -14.93 -1.85 -8.89
C GLY A 137 -16.10 -1.69 -7.92
N ILE A 138 -15.85 -1.63 -6.60
CA ILE A 138 -16.91 -1.45 -5.60
C ILE A 138 -17.72 -0.17 -5.81
N TRP A 139 -17.15 0.87 -6.41
CA TRP A 139 -17.83 2.16 -6.60
C TRP A 139 -18.91 2.13 -7.67
N LYS A 140 -19.08 1.02 -8.38
CA LYS A 140 -20.26 0.80 -9.23
C LYS A 140 -21.56 0.87 -8.41
N ILE A 141 -21.52 0.68 -7.09
CA ILE A 141 -22.69 0.91 -6.20
C ILE A 141 -23.11 2.37 -6.11
N LEU A 142 -22.17 3.32 -6.27
CA LEU A 142 -22.40 4.77 -6.20
C LEU A 142 -21.65 5.44 -7.35
N PRO A 143 -22.22 5.45 -8.58
CA PRO A 143 -21.49 5.84 -9.79
C PRO A 143 -20.85 7.23 -9.73
N MET A 144 -21.49 8.20 -9.06
CA MET A 144 -20.96 9.55 -8.90
C MET A 144 -19.66 9.59 -8.11
N PHE A 145 -19.47 8.65 -7.18
CA PHE A 145 -18.34 8.60 -6.26
C PHE A 145 -17.21 7.67 -6.73
N LYS A 146 -17.27 7.19 -7.98
CA LYS A 146 -16.21 6.37 -8.57
C LYS A 146 -14.84 7.05 -8.62
N GLY A 147 -14.80 8.39 -8.56
CA GLY A 147 -13.56 9.14 -8.37
C GLY A 147 -12.78 8.76 -7.10
N ILE A 148 -13.44 8.23 -6.05
CA ILE A 148 -12.77 7.73 -4.83
C ILE A 148 -11.94 6.47 -5.15
N GLY A 149 -12.47 5.56 -5.95
CA GLY A 149 -11.76 4.37 -6.42
C GLY A 149 -10.54 4.73 -7.25
N ILE A 150 -10.71 5.67 -8.19
CA ILE A 150 -9.62 6.17 -9.03
C ILE A 150 -8.55 6.86 -8.16
N ALA A 151 -8.96 7.71 -7.21
CA ALA A 151 -8.04 8.35 -6.26
C ALA A 151 -7.24 7.32 -5.45
N SER A 152 -7.91 6.26 -4.97
CA SER A 152 -7.27 5.16 -4.23
C SER A 152 -6.23 4.43 -5.10
N MET A 153 -6.57 4.10 -6.35
CA MET A 153 -5.62 3.48 -7.30
C MET A 153 -4.43 4.40 -7.63
N THR A 154 -4.66 5.71 -7.72
CA THR A 154 -3.58 6.69 -7.91
C THR A 154 -2.65 6.74 -6.71
N ILE A 155 -3.18 6.76 -5.48
CA ILE A 155 -2.38 6.71 -4.24
C ILE A 155 -1.56 5.42 -4.20
N VAL A 156 -2.18 4.27 -4.49
CA VAL A 156 -1.48 2.98 -4.52
C VAL A 156 -0.36 3.00 -5.55
N THR A 157 -0.60 3.54 -6.75
CA THR A 157 0.43 3.66 -7.79
C THR A 157 1.61 4.49 -7.29
N LEU A 158 1.36 5.68 -6.70
CA LEU A 158 2.42 6.52 -6.15
C LEU A 158 3.15 5.82 -5.00
N CYS A 159 2.43 5.07 -4.16
CA CYS A 159 3.01 4.29 -3.06
C CYS A 159 3.99 3.25 -3.55
N ASN A 160 3.56 2.41 -4.48
CA ASN A 160 4.37 1.32 -5.00
C ASN A 160 5.66 1.82 -5.66
N ILE A 161 5.63 2.97 -6.36
CA ILE A 161 6.81 3.53 -7.02
C ILE A 161 7.93 3.85 -6.01
N TYR A 162 7.65 4.62 -4.94
CA TYR A 162 8.70 4.96 -3.97
C TYR A 162 9.04 3.78 -3.04
N TYR A 163 8.04 2.97 -2.69
CA TYR A 163 8.22 1.82 -1.82
C TYR A 163 9.14 0.77 -2.46
N MET A 164 9.12 0.62 -3.78
CA MET A 164 10.02 -0.30 -4.47
C MET A 164 11.48 0.17 -4.53
N VAL A 165 11.73 1.49 -4.45
CA VAL A 165 13.10 2.02 -4.27
C VAL A 165 13.66 1.62 -2.91
N ILE A 166 12.81 1.62 -1.88
CA ILE A 166 13.17 1.15 -0.54
C ILE A 166 13.51 -0.35 -0.56
N VAL A 167 12.72 -1.17 -1.25
CA VAL A 167 13.02 -2.60 -1.45
C VAL A 167 14.35 -2.78 -2.20
N ALA A 168 14.66 -1.92 -3.15
CA ALA A 168 15.96 -1.93 -3.84
C ALA A 168 17.13 -1.63 -2.88
N TRP A 169 16.98 -0.70 -1.93
CA TRP A 169 17.98 -0.50 -0.87
C TRP A 169 18.16 -1.73 0.01
N ILE A 170 17.06 -2.40 0.37
CA ILE A 170 17.13 -3.64 1.17
C ILE A 170 17.91 -4.72 0.42
N LEU A 171 17.63 -4.90 -0.88
CA LEU A 171 18.40 -5.83 -1.72
C LEU A 171 19.88 -5.42 -1.79
N PHE A 172 20.19 -4.14 -1.98
CA PHE A 172 21.56 -3.63 -2.00
C PHE A 172 22.32 -4.04 -0.74
N TYR A 173 21.75 -3.76 0.44
CA TYR A 173 22.35 -4.12 1.73
C TYR A 173 22.43 -5.63 1.94
N LEU A 174 21.40 -6.38 1.56
CA LEU A 174 21.40 -7.84 1.65
C LEU A 174 22.55 -8.44 0.84
N PHE A 175 22.70 -8.03 -0.42
CA PHE A 175 23.79 -8.52 -1.27
C PHE A 175 25.17 -8.06 -0.78
N SER A 176 25.25 -6.86 -0.22
CA SER A 176 26.46 -6.34 0.43
C SER A 176 26.81 -7.04 1.75
N SER A 177 25.89 -7.81 2.32
CA SER A 177 26.10 -8.55 3.57
C SER A 177 26.76 -9.92 3.37
N PHE A 178 26.88 -10.42 2.14
CA PHE A 178 27.54 -11.70 1.82
C PHE A 178 29.07 -11.56 1.77
N THR A 179 29.64 -11.13 2.89
CA THR A 179 31.07 -10.95 3.13
C THR A 179 31.38 -11.28 4.59
N GLU A 180 32.62 -11.67 4.89
CA GLU A 180 33.05 -11.91 6.28
C GLU A 180 33.10 -10.61 7.09
N VAL A 181 33.58 -9.53 6.46
CA VAL A 181 33.67 -8.20 7.05
C VAL A 181 32.70 -7.28 6.33
N LEU A 182 31.71 -6.78 7.07
CA LEU A 182 30.67 -5.90 6.51
C LEU A 182 31.28 -4.63 5.91
N PRO A 183 30.83 -4.16 4.73
CA PRO A 183 31.45 -3.03 4.02
C PRO A 183 31.39 -1.71 4.78
N TRP A 184 30.39 -1.55 5.65
CA TRP A 184 30.18 -0.35 6.47
C TRP A 184 30.82 -0.42 7.86
N LYS A 185 31.65 -1.45 8.13
CA LYS A 185 32.29 -1.62 9.45
C LYS A 185 33.50 -0.72 9.65
N HIS A 186 34.33 -0.54 8.61
CA HIS A 186 35.59 0.18 8.68
C HIS A 186 35.65 1.32 7.68
N CYS A 187 36.46 2.33 7.98
CA CYS A 187 36.91 3.37 7.07
C CYS A 187 38.01 2.82 6.14
N GLY A 188 38.31 3.54 5.05
CA GLY A 188 39.35 3.16 4.08
C GLY A 188 38.82 2.49 2.80
N ASN A 189 37.51 2.48 2.59
CA ASN A 189 36.91 2.10 1.32
C ASN A 189 36.98 3.28 0.32
N HIS A 190 36.78 3.00 -0.96
CA HIS A 190 36.84 4.00 -2.04
C HIS A 190 35.76 5.09 -1.95
N TRP A 191 34.70 4.88 -1.17
CA TRP A 191 33.64 5.86 -0.91
C TRP A 191 33.88 6.69 0.35
N ASN A 192 34.90 6.36 1.15
CA ASN A 192 35.16 7.05 2.40
C ASN A 192 35.93 8.35 2.19
N THR A 193 35.66 9.35 3.04
CA THR A 193 36.39 10.62 3.06
C THR A 193 37.40 10.67 4.21
N GLU A 194 38.24 11.70 4.24
CA GLU A 194 39.17 11.95 5.36
C GLU A 194 38.43 12.24 6.69
N ASN A 195 37.13 12.57 6.65
CA ASN A 195 36.31 12.78 7.84
C ASN A 195 35.75 11.47 8.41
N CYS A 196 35.93 10.34 7.73
CA CYS A 196 35.51 9.04 8.22
C CYS A 196 36.25 8.72 9.51
N TRP A 197 35.50 8.37 10.55
CA TRP A 197 36.07 8.04 11.84
C TRP A 197 35.42 6.78 12.42
N GLU A 198 36.28 5.85 12.83
CA GLU A 198 35.90 4.65 13.56
C GLU A 198 35.96 4.90 15.05
N TYR A 199 34.95 4.46 15.79
CA TYR A 199 34.99 4.52 17.24
C TYR A 199 36.10 3.62 17.77
N ASN A 200 37.16 4.23 18.30
CA ASN A 200 38.23 3.53 18.98
C ASN A 200 38.25 3.97 20.44
N SER A 201 38.05 3.02 21.37
CA SER A 201 37.84 3.24 22.82
C SER A 201 38.90 4.09 23.52
N THR A 202 40.02 4.37 22.86
CA THR A 202 41.18 5.10 23.38
C THR A 202 41.28 6.54 22.90
N GLU A 203 40.50 6.98 21.91
CA GLU A 203 40.62 8.32 21.32
C GLU A 203 39.27 9.05 21.25
N LEU A 204 39.23 10.30 21.73
CA LEU A 204 38.12 11.19 21.45
C LEU A 204 38.10 11.52 19.95
N ALA A 205 36.90 11.67 19.38
CA ALA A 205 36.74 12.04 17.97
C ALA A 205 37.61 13.29 17.65
N PRO A 206 38.53 13.19 16.67
CA PRO A 206 39.55 14.22 16.45
C PRO A 206 38.98 15.54 15.92
N HIS A 207 37.78 15.51 15.32
CA HIS A 207 37.16 16.68 14.71
C HIS A 207 35.66 16.79 15.01
N ASN A 208 35.15 18.03 15.11
CA ASN A 208 33.72 18.32 15.21
C ASN A 208 32.89 17.87 13.98
N ARG A 209 33.54 17.38 12.92
CA ARG A 209 32.93 16.92 11.66
C ARG A 209 33.14 15.43 11.38
N SER A 210 33.60 14.65 12.36
CA SER A 210 33.78 13.20 12.19
C SER A 210 32.46 12.51 11.83
N VAL A 211 32.49 11.63 10.82
CA VAL A 211 31.34 10.87 10.32
C VAL A 211 31.62 9.38 10.44
N SER A 212 30.66 8.60 10.92
CA SER A 212 30.79 7.13 11.03
C SER A 212 30.85 6.44 9.66
N PRO A 213 31.58 5.33 9.51
CA PRO A 213 31.68 4.60 8.24
C PRO A 213 30.32 4.17 7.66
N VAL A 214 29.32 3.89 8.51
CA VAL A 214 27.97 3.52 8.08
C VAL A 214 27.23 4.67 7.39
N VAL A 215 27.40 5.90 7.88
CA VAL A 215 26.79 7.09 7.26
C VAL A 215 27.43 7.35 5.90
N GLU A 216 28.76 7.26 5.78
CA GLU A 216 29.41 7.42 4.48
C GLU A 216 29.08 6.28 3.51
N PHE A 217 28.91 5.04 3.99
CA PHE A 217 28.44 3.95 3.15
C PHE A 217 27.04 4.25 2.57
N TRP A 218 26.11 4.73 3.40
CA TRP A 218 24.77 5.11 2.96
C TRP A 218 24.80 6.32 2.01
N GLU A 219 25.42 7.42 2.42
CA GLU A 219 25.38 8.69 1.70
C GLU A 219 26.23 8.66 0.45
N ASN A 220 27.46 8.15 0.49
CA ASN A 220 28.40 8.24 -0.64
C ASN A 220 28.31 7.02 -1.58
N HIS A 221 28.19 5.81 -1.02
CA HIS A 221 28.16 4.59 -1.82
C HIS A 221 26.75 4.27 -2.32
N VAL A 222 25.83 3.92 -1.40
CA VAL A 222 24.47 3.46 -1.73
C VAL A 222 23.68 4.53 -2.48
N LEU A 223 23.57 5.74 -1.91
CA LEU A 223 22.84 6.84 -2.52
C LEU A 223 23.72 7.66 -3.47
N GLY A 224 24.98 7.90 -3.10
CA GLY A 224 25.80 8.98 -3.68
C GLY A 224 25.07 10.31 -3.69
N ILE A 225 24.54 10.68 -2.52
CA ILE A 225 23.57 11.75 -2.34
C ILE A 225 24.11 13.09 -2.86
N SER A 226 23.28 13.80 -3.61
CA SER A 226 23.62 15.12 -4.13
C SER A 226 23.38 16.24 -3.11
N SER A 227 23.80 17.46 -3.46
CA SER A 227 23.64 18.67 -2.64
C SER A 227 22.18 19.03 -2.36
N GLY A 228 21.24 18.59 -3.20
CA GLY A 228 19.82 18.89 -3.07
C GLY A 228 18.99 18.53 -4.30
N LEU A 229 17.70 18.84 -4.25
CA LEU A 229 16.74 18.57 -5.32
C LEU A 229 17.05 19.33 -6.64
N HIS A 230 17.80 20.43 -6.57
CA HIS A 230 18.26 21.19 -7.74
C HIS A 230 19.26 20.41 -8.61
N GLU A 231 19.95 19.44 -8.00
CA GLU A 231 20.99 18.65 -8.63
C GLU A 231 20.61 17.17 -8.50
N MET A 232 19.78 16.67 -9.40
CA MET A 232 19.35 15.26 -9.37
C MET A 232 20.51 14.29 -9.65
N GLY A 233 21.60 14.79 -10.23
CA GLY A 233 22.80 14.03 -10.56
C GLY A 233 22.57 12.93 -11.60
N SER A 234 23.46 11.95 -11.59
CA SER A 234 23.40 10.77 -12.46
C SER A 234 22.57 9.65 -11.83
N LEU A 235 22.16 8.70 -12.68
CA LEU A 235 21.44 7.51 -12.25
C LEU A 235 22.43 6.50 -11.63
N LYS A 236 22.15 6.06 -10.40
CA LYS A 236 22.96 5.03 -9.74
C LYS A 236 22.61 3.67 -10.33
N LEU A 237 23.48 3.20 -11.23
CA LEU A 237 23.25 1.97 -12.02
C LEU A 237 23.08 0.74 -11.13
N GLU A 238 23.87 0.62 -10.07
CA GLU A 238 23.75 -0.50 -9.11
C GLU A 238 22.39 -0.52 -8.42
N LEU A 239 21.94 0.63 -7.90
CA LEU A 239 20.61 0.76 -7.29
C LEU A 239 19.49 0.47 -8.30
N THR A 240 19.66 0.93 -9.53
CA THR A 240 18.69 0.68 -10.62
C THR A 240 18.60 -0.79 -10.97
N LEU A 241 19.71 -1.53 -10.96
CA LEU A 241 19.71 -2.98 -11.14
C LEU A 241 18.91 -3.68 -10.04
N TYR A 242 19.11 -3.31 -8.77
CA TYR A 242 18.32 -3.85 -7.66
C TYR A 242 16.84 -3.49 -7.76
N LEU A 243 16.50 -2.29 -8.24
CA LEU A 243 15.12 -1.90 -8.51
C LEU A 243 14.48 -2.78 -9.59
N CYS A 244 15.20 -3.09 -10.68
CA CYS A 244 14.74 -4.02 -11.73
C CYS A 244 14.54 -5.44 -11.17
N VAL A 245 15.44 -5.92 -10.32
CA VAL A 245 15.32 -7.23 -9.64
C VAL A 245 14.10 -7.26 -8.73
N ALA A 246 13.89 -6.22 -7.92
CA ALA A 246 12.74 -6.12 -7.02
C ALA A 246 11.41 -6.18 -7.79
N TRP A 247 11.28 -5.41 -8.87
CA TRP A 247 10.09 -5.42 -9.72
C TRP A 247 9.87 -6.76 -10.44
N THR A 248 10.94 -7.44 -10.80
CA THR A 248 10.89 -8.80 -11.37
C THR A 248 10.30 -9.79 -10.37
N PHE A 249 10.69 -9.72 -9.09
CA PHE A 249 10.09 -10.55 -8.03
C PHE A 249 8.58 -10.29 -7.88
N VAL A 250 8.17 -9.02 -7.85
CA VAL A 250 6.76 -8.63 -7.77
C VAL A 250 5.98 -9.20 -8.95
N TYR A 251 6.49 -9.04 -10.17
CA TYR A 251 5.85 -9.55 -11.39
C TYR A 251 5.53 -11.05 -11.30
N PHE A 252 6.51 -11.89 -10.93
CA PHE A 252 6.32 -13.33 -10.88
C PHE A 252 5.22 -13.75 -9.91
N ILE A 253 5.00 -12.99 -8.84
CA ILE A 253 4.03 -13.34 -7.80
C ILE A 253 2.62 -12.86 -8.14
N ILE A 254 2.47 -11.69 -8.77
CA ILE A 254 1.16 -11.16 -9.18
C ILE A 254 0.68 -11.69 -10.54
N CYS A 255 1.57 -12.19 -11.39
CA CYS A 255 1.21 -12.57 -12.77
C CYS A 255 0.12 -13.65 -12.85
N ARG A 256 0.02 -14.51 -11.82
CA ARG A 256 -1.03 -15.54 -11.68
C ARG A 256 -2.16 -15.15 -10.70
N GLY A 257 -2.02 -14.01 -10.02
CA GLY A 257 -2.93 -13.53 -8.99
C GLY A 257 -2.57 -14.05 -7.59
N LEU A 258 -2.85 -13.21 -6.59
CA LEU A 258 -2.41 -13.46 -5.21
C LEU A 258 -3.07 -14.69 -4.59
N HIS A 259 -4.33 -14.97 -4.95
CA HIS A 259 -5.06 -16.16 -4.48
C HIS A 259 -4.36 -17.49 -4.83
N GLN A 260 -3.56 -17.54 -5.90
CA GLN A 260 -2.78 -18.73 -6.28
C GLN A 260 -1.41 -18.81 -5.60
N SER A 261 -0.92 -17.68 -5.10
CA SER A 261 0.39 -17.54 -4.44
C SER A 261 0.30 -17.69 -2.91
N GLY A 262 -0.84 -18.13 -2.37
CA GLY A 262 -1.10 -18.22 -0.93
C GLY A 262 0.00 -18.93 -0.13
N LYS A 263 0.54 -20.06 -0.63
CA LYS A 263 1.62 -20.78 0.07
C LYS A 263 2.90 -19.94 0.26
N ILE A 264 3.24 -19.10 -0.72
CA ILE A 264 4.40 -18.21 -0.63
C ILE A 264 4.15 -17.18 0.48
N VAL A 265 2.95 -16.59 0.48
CA VAL A 265 2.53 -15.59 1.47
C VAL A 265 2.64 -16.12 2.89
N TRP A 266 2.33 -17.40 3.15
CA TRP A 266 2.47 -17.98 4.49
C TRP A 266 3.92 -17.98 4.97
N VAL A 267 4.84 -18.47 4.13
CA VAL A 267 6.26 -18.55 4.48
C VAL A 267 6.83 -17.16 4.71
N THR A 268 6.53 -16.24 3.79
CA THR A 268 7.05 -14.87 3.86
C THR A 268 6.39 -14.04 4.97
N ALA A 269 5.17 -14.37 5.40
CA ALA A 269 4.50 -13.72 6.54
C ALA A 269 5.08 -14.18 7.88
N ILE A 270 5.42 -15.46 8.03
CA ILE A 270 5.90 -16.02 9.31
C ILE A 270 7.37 -15.67 9.55
N PHE A 271 8.20 -15.67 8.51
CA PHE A 271 9.65 -15.46 8.63
C PHE A 271 10.03 -14.18 9.42
N PRO A 272 9.42 -13.01 9.17
CA PRO A 272 9.71 -11.82 9.97
C PRO A 272 9.46 -11.97 11.47
N TYR A 273 8.48 -12.75 11.89
CA TYR A 273 8.22 -12.98 13.32
C TYR A 273 9.32 -13.82 13.97
N ILE A 274 9.84 -14.81 13.25
CA ILE A 274 10.98 -15.61 13.71
C ILE A 274 12.20 -14.70 13.90
N CYS A 275 12.49 -13.85 12.91
CA CYS A 275 13.59 -12.89 12.99
C CYS A 275 13.40 -11.88 14.11
N LEU A 276 12.22 -11.26 14.24
CA LEU A 276 11.91 -10.31 15.31
C LEU A 276 12.07 -10.94 16.70
N PHE A 277 11.64 -12.20 16.87
CA PHE A 277 11.82 -12.91 18.14
C PHE A 277 13.31 -13.14 18.46
N ILE A 278 14.10 -13.61 17.49
CA ILE A 278 15.55 -13.82 17.64
C ILE A 278 16.25 -12.49 17.97
N LEU A 279 15.94 -11.42 17.22
CA LEU A 279 16.51 -10.09 17.44
C LEU A 279 16.06 -9.47 18.76
N MET A 280 14.85 -9.75 19.22
CA MET A 280 14.37 -9.32 20.53
C MET A 280 15.19 -9.98 21.62
N VAL A 281 15.33 -11.31 21.60
CA VAL A 281 16.14 -12.03 22.60
C VAL A 281 17.57 -11.50 22.60
N ARG A 282 18.18 -11.32 21.42
CA ARG A 282 19.53 -10.74 21.34
C ARG A 282 19.57 -9.32 21.87
N GLY A 283 18.66 -8.45 21.44
CA GLY A 283 18.63 -7.04 21.80
C GLY A 283 18.48 -6.79 23.29
N VAL A 284 17.58 -7.51 23.97
CA VAL A 284 17.38 -7.37 25.42
C VAL A 284 18.54 -7.93 26.27
N THR A 285 19.40 -8.77 25.68
CA THR A 285 20.60 -9.30 26.34
C THR A 285 21.84 -8.39 26.19
N LEU A 286 21.73 -7.29 25.44
CA LEU A 286 22.83 -6.34 25.29
C LEU A 286 22.94 -5.42 26.51
N ASP A 287 24.18 -5.01 26.82
CA ASP A 287 24.44 -4.03 27.88
C ASP A 287 23.80 -2.69 27.56
N GLY A 288 23.17 -2.02 28.53
CA GLY A 288 22.48 -0.74 28.29
C GLY A 288 21.13 -0.85 27.55
N ALA A 289 20.68 -2.06 27.18
CA ALA A 289 19.37 -2.25 26.56
C ALA A 289 18.20 -1.74 27.43
N LEU A 290 18.35 -1.83 28.75
CA LEU A 290 17.34 -1.35 29.69
C LEU A 290 17.08 0.16 29.55
N ASP A 291 18.10 0.97 29.29
CA ASP A 291 17.96 2.43 29.16
C ASP A 291 17.09 2.80 27.95
N GLY A 292 17.30 2.10 26.82
CA GLY A 292 16.48 2.26 25.63
C GLY A 292 15.04 1.78 25.81
N LEU A 293 14.83 0.65 26.50
CA LEU A 293 13.49 0.15 26.82
C LEU A 293 12.76 1.07 27.80
N LEU A 294 13.47 1.61 28.80
CA LEU A 294 12.90 2.56 29.74
C LEU A 294 12.50 3.84 29.01
N PHE A 295 13.32 4.33 28.08
CA PHE A 295 12.96 5.46 27.21
C PHE A 295 11.68 5.17 26.40
N TYR A 296 11.56 3.97 25.83
CA TYR A 296 10.40 3.59 25.03
C TYR A 296 9.10 3.60 25.84
N VAL A 297 9.13 3.08 27.07
CA VAL A 297 7.92 2.89 27.89
C VAL A 297 7.60 4.12 28.75
N THR A 298 8.58 4.94 29.11
CA THR A 298 8.38 6.11 29.98
C THR A 298 7.57 7.19 29.25
N PRO A 299 6.38 7.58 29.76
CA PRO A 299 5.52 8.53 29.08
C PRO A 299 5.88 9.98 29.43
N ASP A 300 6.08 10.82 28.42
CA ASP A 300 6.07 12.28 28.59
C ASP A 300 4.70 12.86 28.22
N TRP A 301 3.86 13.05 29.24
CA TRP A 301 2.49 13.53 29.11
C TRP A 301 2.38 14.93 28.48
N SER A 302 3.44 15.74 28.51
CA SER A 302 3.43 17.09 27.92
C SER A 302 3.23 17.04 26.40
N HIS A 303 3.65 15.96 25.75
CA HIS A 303 3.53 15.77 24.32
C HIS A 303 2.08 15.56 23.85
N LEU A 304 1.19 15.03 24.69
CA LEU A 304 -0.21 14.78 24.30
C LEU A 304 -1.00 16.05 23.97
N PHE A 305 -0.59 17.19 24.50
CA PHE A 305 -1.19 18.49 24.19
C PHE A 305 -0.78 19.04 22.82
N LYS A 306 0.24 18.46 22.18
CA LYS A 306 0.73 18.90 20.87
C LYS A 306 -0.11 18.23 19.77
N PRO A 307 -0.78 19.00 18.88
CA PRO A 307 -1.57 18.43 17.77
C PRO A 307 -0.75 17.53 16.83
N LYS A 308 0.55 17.81 16.66
CA LYS A 308 1.48 17.00 15.86
C LYS A 308 1.46 15.51 16.26
N VAL A 309 1.35 15.23 17.56
CA VAL A 309 1.34 13.86 18.10
C VAL A 309 0.11 13.09 17.62
N TRP A 310 -1.06 13.73 17.61
CA TRP A 310 -2.31 13.13 17.14
C TRP A 310 -2.34 12.95 15.62
N ILE A 311 -1.78 13.90 14.87
CA ILE A 311 -1.63 13.78 13.41
C ILE A 311 -0.71 12.59 13.09
N ALA A 312 0.44 12.49 13.77
CA ALA A 312 1.38 11.40 13.59
C ALA A 312 0.76 10.03 13.93
N ALA A 313 0.03 9.94 15.05
CA ALA A 313 -0.68 8.73 15.46
C ALA A 313 -1.74 8.31 14.44
N GLY A 314 -2.60 9.24 14.01
CA GLY A 314 -3.64 8.97 13.01
C GLY A 314 -3.05 8.56 11.66
N ALA A 315 -2.04 9.28 11.17
CA ALA A 315 -1.38 8.96 9.91
C ALA A 315 -0.70 7.59 9.98
N GLN A 316 0.00 7.27 11.08
CA GLN A 316 0.62 5.96 11.28
C GLN A 316 -0.40 4.83 11.25
N VAL A 317 -1.52 5.01 11.96
CA VAL A 317 -2.59 4.02 12.07
C VAL A 317 -3.28 3.77 10.73
N PHE A 318 -3.60 4.82 9.95
CA PHE A 318 -4.19 4.63 8.62
C PHE A 318 -3.20 4.00 7.64
N TYR A 319 -1.94 4.44 7.67
CA TYR A 319 -0.90 3.93 6.79
C TYR A 319 -0.57 2.47 7.07
N THR A 320 -0.36 2.06 8.34
CA THR A 320 -0.03 0.67 8.68
C THR A 320 -1.15 -0.31 8.35
N PHE A 321 -2.42 0.09 8.50
CA PHE A 321 -3.52 -0.78 8.09
C PHE A 321 -3.81 -0.73 6.58
N GLY A 322 -3.22 0.22 5.85
CA GLY A 322 -3.45 0.40 4.43
C GLY A 322 -4.90 0.73 4.09
N VAL A 323 -5.58 1.41 5.01
CA VAL A 323 -6.99 1.81 4.86
C VAL A 323 -7.08 2.96 3.85
N GLY A 324 -8.03 2.93 2.93
CA GLY A 324 -8.20 3.93 1.87
C GLY A 324 -7.40 3.65 0.60
N PHE A 325 -6.59 2.59 0.57
CA PHE A 325 -5.82 2.18 -0.61
C PHE A 325 -6.66 1.29 -1.54
N GLY A 326 -7.79 0.72 -1.06
CA GLY A 326 -8.59 -0.24 -1.82
C GLY A 326 -7.96 -1.64 -1.93
N SER A 327 -6.82 -1.87 -1.27
CA SER A 327 -6.17 -3.18 -1.20
C SER A 327 -6.93 -4.13 -0.28
N LEU A 328 -7.43 -3.66 0.87
CA LEU A 328 -8.26 -4.48 1.77
C LEU A 328 -9.57 -4.91 1.12
N VAL A 329 -10.19 -3.99 0.36
CA VAL A 329 -11.36 -4.29 -0.46
C VAL A 329 -11.03 -5.44 -1.43
N THR A 330 -9.89 -5.36 -2.10
CA THR A 330 -9.43 -6.41 -3.02
C THR A 330 -9.15 -7.74 -2.30
N LEU A 331 -8.48 -7.74 -1.15
CA LEU A 331 -8.23 -8.97 -0.38
C LEU A 331 -9.54 -9.60 0.12
N GLY A 332 -10.48 -8.78 0.62
CA GLY A 332 -11.80 -9.24 1.07
C GLY A 332 -12.63 -9.81 -0.07
N SER A 333 -12.46 -9.29 -1.29
CA SER A 333 -13.24 -9.73 -2.45
C SER A 333 -12.92 -11.13 -2.99
N TYR A 334 -11.83 -11.74 -2.52
CA TYR A 334 -11.51 -13.15 -2.78
C TYR A 334 -12.07 -14.09 -1.70
N ASN A 335 -12.69 -13.55 -0.64
CA ASN A 335 -13.33 -14.36 0.39
C ASN A 335 -14.59 -15.04 -0.15
N LYS A 336 -14.94 -16.17 0.47
CA LYS A 336 -16.26 -16.77 0.26
C LYS A 336 -17.32 -15.88 0.92
N PHE A 337 -18.50 -15.78 0.31
CA PHE A 337 -19.57 -14.88 0.77
C PHE A 337 -19.94 -15.02 2.26
N HIS A 338 -20.05 -16.27 2.76
CA HIS A 338 -20.35 -16.56 4.17
C HIS A 338 -19.11 -16.76 5.06
N GLN A 339 -17.92 -16.34 4.62
CA GLN A 339 -16.75 -16.37 5.46
C GLN A 339 -16.88 -15.34 6.60
N ASN A 340 -16.52 -15.74 7.82
CA ASN A 340 -16.60 -14.86 8.99
C ASN A 340 -15.42 -13.88 9.03
N PHE A 341 -15.44 -12.90 8.13
CA PHE A 341 -14.42 -11.88 8.05
C PHE A 341 -14.32 -11.04 9.33
N PHE A 342 -15.37 -10.98 10.18
CA PHE A 342 -15.28 -10.28 11.46
C PHE A 342 -14.22 -10.89 12.38
N ARG A 343 -14.23 -12.22 12.53
CA ARG A 343 -13.23 -12.92 13.35
C ARG A 343 -11.85 -12.78 12.72
N ASP A 344 -11.78 -12.98 11.41
CA ASP A 344 -10.53 -12.97 10.66
C ASP A 344 -9.87 -11.58 10.72
N SER A 345 -10.63 -10.51 10.49
CA SER A 345 -10.17 -9.12 10.61
C SER A 345 -9.75 -8.77 12.04
N ALA A 346 -10.44 -9.28 13.07
CA ALA A 346 -10.08 -9.02 14.47
C ALA A 346 -8.69 -9.57 14.82
N ILE A 347 -8.30 -10.72 14.25
CA ILE A 347 -6.96 -11.28 14.42
C ILE A 347 -5.92 -10.34 13.81
N VAL A 348 -6.14 -9.88 12.58
CA VAL A 348 -5.22 -8.94 11.90
C VAL A 348 -5.08 -7.64 12.69
N CYS A 349 -6.20 -7.08 13.15
CA CYS A 349 -6.25 -5.86 13.95
C CYS A 349 -5.56 -5.97 15.31
N LEU A 350 -5.39 -7.18 15.84
CA LEU A 350 -4.62 -7.43 17.06
C LEU A 350 -3.13 -7.65 16.74
N VAL A 351 -2.83 -8.47 15.72
CA VAL A 351 -1.46 -8.82 15.35
C VAL A 351 -0.66 -7.58 14.92
N ASN A 352 -1.23 -6.72 14.07
CA ASN A 352 -0.51 -5.57 13.53
C ASN A 352 0.08 -4.60 14.59
N PRO A 353 -0.71 -4.08 15.56
CA PRO A 353 -0.15 -3.24 16.62
C PRO A 353 0.81 -4.01 17.55
N LEU A 354 0.57 -5.30 17.80
CA LEU A 354 1.50 -6.12 18.59
C LEU A 354 2.85 -6.27 17.89
N THR A 355 2.88 -6.44 16.57
CA THR A 355 4.12 -6.47 15.79
C THR A 355 4.86 -5.13 15.86
N SER A 356 4.14 -4.02 15.80
CA SER A 356 4.72 -2.68 15.99
C SER A 356 5.37 -2.53 17.36
N ILE A 357 4.70 -3.00 18.43
CA ILE A 357 5.24 -2.96 19.80
C ILE A 357 6.47 -3.85 19.90
N LEU A 358 6.41 -5.09 19.40
CA LEU A 358 7.51 -6.04 19.39
C LEU A 358 8.73 -5.46 18.67
N SER A 359 8.51 -4.87 17.49
CA SER A 359 9.60 -4.23 16.77
C SER A 359 10.13 -2.99 17.48
N GLY A 360 9.28 -2.23 18.16
CA GLY A 360 9.70 -1.15 19.06
C GLY A 360 10.64 -1.67 20.14
N THR A 361 10.29 -2.76 20.83
CA THR A 361 11.15 -3.41 21.83
C THR A 361 12.52 -3.79 21.23
N VAL A 362 12.54 -4.40 20.04
CA VAL A 362 13.80 -4.74 19.34
C VAL A 362 14.64 -3.49 19.10
N ILE A 363 14.09 -2.49 18.43
CA ILE A 363 14.82 -1.27 18.04
C ILE A 363 15.31 -0.49 19.27
N PHE A 364 14.46 -0.29 20.27
CA PHE A 364 14.83 0.48 21.46
C PHE A 364 15.84 -0.26 22.34
N SER A 365 15.80 -1.59 22.42
CA SER A 365 16.86 -2.35 23.12
C SER A 365 18.23 -2.16 22.46
N VAL A 366 18.26 -2.17 21.13
CA VAL A 366 19.46 -1.95 20.32
C VAL A 366 19.97 -0.51 20.42
N LEU A 367 19.06 0.48 20.38
CA LEU A 367 19.39 1.90 20.58
C LEU A 367 19.95 2.19 21.99
N GLY A 368 19.41 1.52 23.02
CA GLY A 368 19.93 1.63 24.39
C GLY A 368 21.37 1.17 24.49
N HIS A 369 21.70 0.03 23.87
CA HIS A 369 23.08 -0.45 23.79
C HIS A 369 24.02 0.54 23.09
N MET A 370 23.58 1.12 21.97
CA MET A 370 24.36 2.13 21.25
C MET A 370 24.60 3.38 22.09
N ALA A 371 23.58 3.86 22.79
CA ALA A 371 23.69 5.01 23.67
C ALA A 371 24.70 4.75 24.80
N HIS A 372 24.67 3.54 25.36
CA HIS A 372 25.60 3.09 26.40
C HIS A 372 27.06 3.06 25.89
N LEU A 373 27.32 2.48 24.72
CA LEU A 373 28.66 2.44 24.11
C LEU A 373 29.16 3.84 23.72
N ALA A 374 28.27 4.70 23.23
CA ALA A 374 28.62 6.06 22.85
C ALA A 374 28.77 7.01 24.05
N GLY A 375 28.39 6.59 25.26
CA GLY A 375 28.31 7.46 26.44
C GLY A 375 27.35 8.64 26.25
N LYS A 376 26.30 8.47 25.45
CA LYS A 376 25.32 9.50 25.09
C LYS A 376 23.91 9.13 25.55
N SER A 377 23.01 10.10 25.52
CA SER A 377 21.59 9.79 25.73
C SER A 377 21.04 9.01 24.53
N VAL A 378 20.00 8.20 24.76
CA VAL A 378 19.29 7.48 23.69
C VAL A 378 18.81 8.44 22.60
N GLY A 379 18.48 9.69 22.96
CA GLY A 379 17.99 10.66 22.00
C GLY A 379 19.02 11.18 20.99
N ASP A 380 20.31 11.15 21.34
CA ASP A 380 21.37 11.66 20.48
C ASP A 380 21.78 10.66 19.39
N VAL A 381 21.36 9.39 19.52
CA VAL A 381 21.71 8.31 18.60
C VAL A 381 20.57 7.95 17.63
N VAL A 382 19.36 8.49 17.81
CA VAL A 382 18.23 8.20 16.91
C VAL A 382 18.30 9.04 15.64
N LYS A 383 18.28 8.37 14.49
CA LYS A 383 18.10 8.98 13.16
C LYS A 383 16.67 8.75 12.66
N SER A 384 16.13 9.71 11.92
CA SER A 384 14.74 9.67 11.42
C SER A 384 14.57 8.85 10.14
N GLY A 385 13.37 8.31 9.94
CA GLY A 385 12.96 7.67 8.69
C GLY A 385 13.73 6.38 8.34
N PRO A 386 14.00 6.11 7.04
CA PRO A 386 14.79 4.95 6.60
C PRO A 386 16.16 4.85 7.26
N GLY A 387 16.73 5.97 7.73
CA GLY A 387 18.00 5.99 8.44
C GLY A 387 18.03 5.11 9.69
N LEU A 388 16.89 4.84 10.33
CA LEU A 388 16.86 3.91 11.46
C LEU A 388 17.20 2.46 11.05
N ALA A 389 16.77 2.02 9.86
CA ALA A 389 17.06 0.67 9.38
C ALA A 389 18.36 0.57 8.57
N PHE A 390 18.77 1.64 7.87
CA PHE A 390 19.95 1.62 7.01
C PHE A 390 21.19 2.29 7.63
N LEU A 391 21.06 3.00 8.76
CA LEU A 391 22.19 3.56 9.49
C LEU A 391 22.32 2.94 10.88
N VAL A 392 21.29 3.09 11.72
CA VAL A 392 21.38 2.70 13.13
C VAL A 392 21.55 1.19 13.27
N TYR A 393 20.75 0.39 12.57
CA TYR A 393 20.85 -1.06 12.71
C TYR A 393 22.17 -1.66 12.17
N PRO A 394 22.64 -1.29 10.96
CA PRO A 394 23.95 -1.73 10.45
C PRO A 394 25.11 -1.35 11.36
N GLU A 395 25.08 -0.16 11.96
CA GLU A 395 26.06 0.28 12.96
C GLU A 395 26.14 -0.71 14.13
N VAL A 396 25.02 -1.06 14.75
CA VAL A 396 25.02 -1.98 15.90
C VAL A 396 25.46 -3.38 15.50
N VAL A 397 24.91 -3.89 14.39
CA VAL A 397 25.22 -5.25 13.95
C VAL A 397 26.69 -5.42 13.63
N SER A 398 27.37 -4.38 13.16
CA SER A 398 28.80 -4.42 12.84
C SER A 398 29.69 -4.62 14.06
N GLN A 399 29.18 -4.29 15.24
CA GLN A 399 29.85 -4.44 16.54
C GLN A 399 29.57 -5.82 17.17
N MET A 400 28.57 -6.56 16.69
CA MET A 400 28.23 -7.88 17.22
C MET A 400 29.14 -8.99 16.65
N PRO A 401 29.42 -10.05 17.43
CA PRO A 401 30.08 -11.23 16.90
C PRO A 401 29.21 -11.89 15.81
N ALA A 402 29.85 -12.42 14.77
CA ALA A 402 29.17 -12.96 13.57
C ALA A 402 28.23 -11.94 12.88
N SER A 403 28.66 -10.68 12.79
CA SER A 403 27.90 -9.55 12.25
C SER A 403 27.22 -9.83 10.90
N ALA A 404 27.89 -10.55 10.00
CA ALA A 404 27.34 -10.95 8.70
C ALA A 404 26.02 -11.74 8.82
N VAL A 405 25.92 -12.69 9.75
CA VAL A 405 24.72 -13.51 9.95
C VAL A 405 23.55 -12.65 10.42
N TRP A 406 23.78 -11.78 11.39
CA TRP A 406 22.76 -10.86 11.91
C TRP A 406 22.29 -9.85 10.86
N SER A 407 23.21 -9.41 9.99
CA SER A 407 22.89 -8.49 8.91
C SER A 407 22.04 -9.17 7.82
N ILE A 408 22.43 -10.38 7.38
CA ILE A 408 21.66 -11.17 6.42
C ILE A 408 20.26 -11.45 6.98
N LEU A 409 20.14 -11.93 8.22
CA LEU A 409 18.84 -12.21 8.83
C LEU A 409 17.92 -10.98 8.87
N PHE A 410 18.48 -9.81 9.20
CA PHE A 410 17.73 -8.57 9.24
C PHE A 410 17.29 -8.09 7.87
N PHE A 411 18.19 -8.07 6.87
CA PHE A 411 17.82 -7.60 5.54
C PHE A 411 16.92 -8.59 4.80
N VAL A 412 17.01 -9.90 5.05
CA VAL A 412 16.00 -10.86 4.57
C VAL A 412 14.65 -10.61 5.25
N MET A 413 14.62 -10.32 6.56
CA MET A 413 13.39 -9.96 7.26
C MET A 413 12.76 -8.70 6.65
N LEU A 414 13.53 -7.63 6.45
CA LEU A 414 13.05 -6.41 5.81
C LEU A 414 12.58 -6.69 4.38
N LEU A 415 13.28 -7.55 3.64
CA LEU A 415 12.90 -7.92 2.28
C LEU A 415 11.54 -8.60 2.27
N CYS A 416 11.31 -9.57 3.16
CA CYS A 416 10.01 -10.23 3.31
C CYS A 416 8.91 -9.23 3.68
N LEU A 417 9.14 -8.33 4.65
CA LEU A 417 8.17 -7.30 5.04
C LEU A 417 7.84 -6.34 3.89
N GLY A 418 8.86 -5.87 3.17
CA GLY A 418 8.69 -5.00 2.02
C GLY A 418 7.86 -5.66 0.93
N ILE A 419 8.34 -6.80 0.45
CA ILE A 419 7.75 -7.54 -0.64
C ILE A 419 6.31 -8.00 -0.33
N ASN A 420 6.02 -8.41 0.91
CA ASN A 420 4.68 -8.82 1.35
C ASN A 420 3.62 -7.72 1.19
N SER A 421 3.94 -6.50 1.65
CA SER A 421 3.03 -5.37 1.52
C SER A 421 2.81 -5.01 0.05
N GLU A 422 3.89 -5.03 -0.75
CA GLU A 422 3.86 -4.68 -2.17
C GLU A 422 3.01 -5.66 -3.00
N PHE A 423 3.01 -6.97 -2.70
CA PHE A 423 2.17 -7.91 -3.43
C PHE A 423 0.70 -7.56 -3.36
N CYS A 424 0.25 -7.11 -2.19
CA CYS A 424 -1.16 -6.82 -1.96
C CYS A 424 -1.58 -5.52 -2.66
N THR A 425 -0.72 -4.50 -2.65
CA THR A 425 -0.98 -3.23 -3.36
C THR A 425 -0.90 -3.39 -4.87
N ALA A 426 0.10 -4.10 -5.38
CA ALA A 426 0.23 -4.42 -6.79
C ALA A 426 -0.95 -5.28 -7.30
N GLU A 427 -1.39 -6.25 -6.50
CA GLU A 427 -2.60 -7.05 -6.81
C GLU A 427 -3.86 -6.17 -6.85
N ALA A 428 -3.99 -5.20 -5.94
CA ALA A 428 -5.11 -4.27 -5.91
C ALA A 428 -5.19 -3.42 -7.18
N LEU A 429 -4.04 -2.95 -7.69
CA LEU A 429 -3.96 -2.22 -8.95
C LEU A 429 -4.36 -3.08 -10.15
N VAL A 430 -3.74 -4.27 -10.30
CA VAL A 430 -4.08 -5.19 -11.41
C VAL A 430 -5.57 -5.54 -11.36
N THR A 431 -6.08 -5.85 -10.18
CA THR A 431 -7.49 -6.22 -10.00
C THR A 431 -8.44 -5.07 -10.26
N GLY A 432 -8.10 -3.86 -9.82
CA GLY A 432 -8.87 -2.65 -10.10
C GLY A 432 -9.00 -2.36 -11.60
N ILE A 433 -7.94 -2.61 -12.37
CA ILE A 433 -7.94 -2.49 -13.84
C ILE A 433 -8.82 -3.58 -14.48
N LEU A 434 -8.68 -4.83 -14.04
CA LEU A 434 -9.43 -5.96 -14.59
C LEU A 434 -10.94 -5.86 -14.33
N ASP A 435 -11.35 -5.28 -13.21
CA ASP A 435 -12.76 -5.09 -12.88
C ASP A 435 -13.46 -4.00 -13.72
N GLU A 436 -12.68 -3.06 -14.25
CA GLU A 436 -13.15 -2.03 -15.17
C GLU A 436 -13.21 -2.53 -16.60
N TRP A 437 -12.21 -3.31 -17.01
CA TRP A 437 -12.11 -3.88 -18.35
C TRP A 437 -12.04 -5.41 -18.29
N PRO A 438 -13.19 -6.10 -18.15
CA PRO A 438 -13.24 -7.56 -18.04
C PRO A 438 -12.60 -8.30 -19.23
N GLN A 439 -12.55 -7.67 -20.41
CA GLN A 439 -11.89 -8.24 -21.59
C GLN A 439 -10.38 -8.50 -21.37
N LEU A 440 -9.76 -7.78 -20.42
CA LEU A 440 -8.35 -7.92 -20.08
C LEU A 440 -8.06 -9.09 -19.13
N ILE A 441 -9.07 -9.75 -18.56
CA ILE A 441 -8.87 -10.88 -17.62
C ILE A 441 -8.06 -12.00 -18.27
N SER A 442 -8.39 -12.35 -19.51
CA SER A 442 -7.64 -13.33 -20.32
C SER A 442 -6.17 -12.95 -20.54
N ARG A 443 -5.86 -11.64 -20.48
CA ARG A 443 -4.53 -11.06 -20.68
C ARG A 443 -3.89 -10.56 -19.37
N ARG A 444 -4.34 -11.07 -18.21
CA ARG A 444 -3.83 -10.66 -16.88
C ARG A 444 -2.30 -10.59 -16.80
N LYS A 445 -1.59 -11.60 -17.29
CA LYS A 445 -0.11 -11.64 -17.28
C LYS A 445 0.52 -10.45 -18.01
N LEU A 446 -0.09 -10.03 -19.11
CA LEU A 446 0.35 -8.86 -19.89
C LEU A 446 0.01 -7.56 -19.16
N VAL A 447 -1.18 -7.46 -18.55
CA VAL A 447 -1.57 -6.29 -17.73
C VAL A 447 -0.60 -6.09 -16.56
N ALA A 448 -0.29 -7.16 -15.83
CA ALA A 448 0.68 -7.14 -14.74
C ALA A 448 2.08 -6.73 -15.23
N LEU A 449 2.53 -7.24 -16.39
CA LEU A 449 3.83 -6.89 -16.97
C LEU A 449 3.91 -5.40 -17.33
N ILE A 450 2.88 -4.89 -18.02
CA ILE A 450 2.80 -3.47 -18.41
C ILE A 450 2.81 -2.58 -17.16
N MET A 451 2.04 -2.96 -16.14
CA MET A 451 1.99 -2.22 -14.88
C MET A 451 3.36 -2.16 -14.20
N VAL A 452 4.05 -3.30 -14.08
CA VAL A 452 5.38 -3.38 -13.45
C VAL A 452 6.41 -2.55 -14.23
N ILE A 453 6.44 -2.67 -15.56
CA ILE A 453 7.35 -1.88 -16.40
C ILE A 453 7.06 -0.39 -16.27
N PHE A 454 5.79 0.00 -16.28
CA PHE A 454 5.37 1.40 -16.13
C PHE A 454 5.82 1.98 -14.78
N GLN A 455 5.61 1.26 -13.68
CA GLN A 455 6.01 1.73 -12.35
C GLN A 455 7.54 1.71 -12.14
N LEU A 456 8.25 0.74 -12.72
CA LEU A 456 9.71 0.73 -12.76
C LEU A 456 10.25 2.00 -13.43
N LEU A 457 9.70 2.37 -14.60
CA LEU A 457 10.11 3.57 -15.33
C LEU A 457 9.85 4.86 -14.53
N LEU A 458 8.70 4.95 -13.84
CA LEU A 458 8.40 6.07 -12.96
C LEU A 458 9.26 6.11 -11.69
N GLY A 459 9.85 4.98 -11.29
CA GLY A 459 10.75 4.89 -10.14
C GLY A 459 12.19 5.31 -10.43
N LEU A 460 12.62 5.32 -11.70
CA LEU A 460 13.99 5.67 -12.09
C LEU A 460 14.49 7.04 -11.59
N PRO A 461 13.68 8.12 -11.57
CA PRO A 461 14.11 9.41 -11.01
C PRO A 461 14.47 9.34 -9.52
N MET A 462 13.91 8.40 -8.77
CA MET A 462 14.26 8.19 -7.35
C MET A 462 15.48 7.28 -7.16
N ALA A 463 16.00 6.67 -8.22
CA ALA A 463 17.25 5.92 -8.23
C ALA A 463 18.47 6.77 -8.65
N THR A 464 18.30 8.08 -8.81
CA THR A 464 19.43 9.01 -9.05
C THR A 464 20.06 9.47 -7.73
N GLN A 465 21.20 10.17 -7.83
CA GLN A 465 21.92 10.75 -6.69
C GLN A 465 21.04 11.70 -5.85
N GLY A 466 20.18 12.50 -6.47
CA GLY A 466 19.18 13.34 -5.78
C GLY A 466 17.86 12.62 -5.44
N GLY A 467 17.75 11.32 -5.73
CA GLY A 467 16.51 10.56 -5.65
C GLY A 467 15.91 10.46 -4.25
N MET A 468 16.74 10.50 -3.20
CA MET A 468 16.31 10.49 -1.80
C MET A 468 15.39 11.68 -1.46
N TYR A 469 15.69 12.87 -2.01
CA TYR A 469 14.88 14.06 -1.78
C TYR A 469 13.49 13.94 -2.41
N LEU A 470 13.42 13.36 -3.62
CA LEU A 470 12.18 13.10 -4.33
C LEU A 470 11.34 12.03 -3.64
N LEU A 471 12.00 10.96 -3.16
CA LEU A 471 11.36 9.89 -2.39
C LEU A 471 10.70 10.43 -1.12
N GLN A 472 11.39 11.28 -0.37
CA GLN A 472 10.84 11.88 0.85
C GLN A 472 9.67 12.83 0.56
N LEU A 473 9.68 13.56 -0.57
CA LEU A 473 8.52 14.37 -0.98
C LEU A 473 7.32 13.48 -1.30
N MET A 474 7.53 12.37 -2.02
CA MET A 474 6.47 11.45 -2.37
C MET A 474 5.86 10.76 -1.14
N ASP A 475 6.69 10.25 -0.22
CA ASP A 475 6.24 9.61 1.02
C ASP A 475 5.39 10.56 1.87
N ASN A 476 5.81 11.81 2.03
CA ASN A 476 5.13 12.76 2.91
C ASN A 476 3.90 13.43 2.31
N TYR A 477 3.90 13.78 1.01
CA TYR A 477 2.77 14.48 0.39
C TYR A 477 1.82 13.57 -0.39
N ALA A 478 2.36 12.63 -1.17
CA ALA A 478 1.55 11.91 -2.16
C ALA A 478 0.72 10.77 -1.53
N VAL A 479 1.26 10.09 -0.51
CA VAL A 479 0.71 8.82 -0.01
C VAL A 479 0.32 8.89 1.46
N SER A 480 1.08 9.60 2.29
CA SER A 480 0.80 9.76 3.71
C SER A 480 0.07 11.08 4.03
N GLY A 481 -0.49 11.16 5.24
CA GLY A 481 -1.00 12.41 5.80
C GLY A 481 -2.28 12.89 5.12
N ILE A 482 -2.25 14.11 4.59
CA ILE A 482 -3.42 14.87 4.12
C ILE A 482 -4.18 14.12 3.01
N THR A 483 -3.45 13.58 2.05
CA THR A 483 -3.98 12.91 0.87
C THR A 483 -4.79 11.66 1.24
N LEU A 484 -4.23 10.83 2.13
CA LEU A 484 -4.89 9.62 2.61
C LEU A 484 -6.15 9.95 3.43
N LEU A 485 -6.05 10.91 4.34
CA LEU A 485 -7.18 11.37 5.15
C LEU A 485 -8.33 11.90 4.29
N PHE A 486 -8.02 12.61 3.21
CA PHE A 486 -9.00 13.13 2.27
C PHE A 486 -9.78 11.99 1.59
N VAL A 487 -9.07 10.97 1.08
CA VAL A 487 -9.72 9.81 0.44
C VAL A 487 -10.57 9.03 1.44
N VAL A 488 -10.03 8.74 2.63
CA VAL A 488 -10.75 8.01 3.69
C VAL A 488 -12.00 8.78 4.15
N PHE A 489 -11.93 10.11 4.24
CA PHE A 489 -13.09 10.95 4.54
C PHE A 489 -14.21 10.77 3.52
N PHE A 490 -13.91 10.97 2.22
CA PHE A 490 -14.92 10.82 1.17
C PHE A 490 -15.44 9.39 1.08
N GLN A 491 -14.58 8.39 1.31
CA GLN A 491 -14.98 7.00 1.31
C GLN A 491 -15.98 6.69 2.45
N ALA A 492 -15.69 7.14 3.67
CA ALA A 492 -16.57 6.93 4.82
C ALA A 492 -17.93 7.65 4.64
N VAL A 493 -17.91 8.89 4.13
CA VAL A 493 -19.12 9.68 3.86
C VAL A 493 -19.95 9.04 2.75
N ALA A 494 -19.33 8.68 1.61
CA ALA A 494 -20.03 8.06 0.49
C ALA A 494 -20.66 6.72 0.89
N LEU A 495 -19.92 5.84 1.57
CA LEU A 495 -20.45 4.54 1.95
C LEU A 495 -21.50 4.63 3.07
N THR A 496 -21.31 5.47 4.09
CA THR A 496 -22.18 5.39 5.28
C THR A 496 -23.28 6.43 5.33
N TRP A 497 -23.11 7.60 4.71
CA TRP A 497 -24.14 8.65 4.68
C TRP A 497 -24.96 8.57 3.40
N ILE A 498 -24.29 8.39 2.26
CA ILE A 498 -24.95 8.42 0.94
C ILE A 498 -25.52 7.06 0.60
N TYR A 499 -24.70 6.00 0.62
CA TYR A 499 -25.18 4.64 0.41
C TYR A 499 -25.98 4.12 1.61
N GLY A 500 -25.59 4.49 2.82
CA GLY A 500 -26.36 4.28 4.05
C GLY A 500 -25.82 3.17 4.94
N SER A 501 -25.54 3.52 6.19
CA SER A 501 -25.04 2.60 7.24
C SER A 501 -25.98 1.41 7.52
N ASN A 502 -27.29 1.60 7.36
CA ASN A 502 -28.27 0.52 7.52
C ASN A 502 -28.15 -0.53 6.41
N ASN A 503 -27.96 -0.10 5.15
CA ASN A 503 -27.79 -1.00 4.01
C ASN A 503 -26.54 -1.87 4.21
N ILE A 504 -25.41 -1.24 4.58
CA ILE A 504 -24.17 -1.96 4.91
C ILE A 504 -24.40 -2.95 6.06
N SER A 505 -25.13 -2.54 7.09
CA SER A 505 -25.43 -3.41 8.23
C SER A 505 -26.24 -4.64 7.84
N ASP A 506 -27.16 -4.49 6.88
CA ASP A 506 -27.96 -5.58 6.34
C ASP A 506 -27.17 -6.53 5.46
N HIS A 507 -26.27 -6.01 4.63
CA HIS A 507 -25.32 -6.83 3.84
C HIS A 507 -24.41 -7.65 4.74
N ILE A 508 -23.95 -7.06 5.84
CA ILE A 508 -23.15 -7.77 6.85
C ILE A 508 -24.00 -8.83 7.56
N LYS A 509 -25.25 -8.54 7.90
CA LYS A 509 -26.17 -9.54 8.46
C LYS A 509 -26.40 -10.70 7.49
N GLU A 510 -26.48 -10.42 6.19
CA GLU A 510 -26.63 -11.44 5.15
C GLU A 510 -25.38 -12.33 5.02
N MET A 511 -24.18 -11.75 5.09
CA MET A 511 -22.94 -12.53 5.01
C MET A 511 -22.69 -13.39 6.26
N ILE A 512 -22.78 -12.81 7.47
CA ILE A 512 -22.33 -13.45 8.72
C ILE A 512 -23.46 -13.74 9.72
N GLY A 513 -24.72 -13.50 9.36
CA GLY A 513 -25.89 -13.77 10.20
C GLY A 513 -26.19 -12.72 11.29
N ARG A 514 -25.31 -11.74 11.49
CA ARG A 514 -25.45 -10.71 12.55
C ARG A 514 -25.13 -9.30 12.04
N ARG A 515 -25.89 -8.31 12.51
CA ARG A 515 -25.60 -6.89 12.24
C ARG A 515 -24.37 -6.43 13.03
N PRO A 516 -23.59 -5.45 12.51
CA PRO A 516 -22.50 -4.84 13.26
C PRO A 516 -23.02 -4.11 14.50
N ASN A 517 -22.18 -4.05 15.54
CA ASN A 517 -22.50 -3.32 16.77
C ASN A 517 -22.70 -1.81 16.50
N ILE A 518 -23.43 -1.12 17.37
CA ILE A 518 -23.66 0.33 17.28
C ILE A 518 -22.34 1.11 17.26
N LEU A 519 -21.32 0.65 17.98
CA LEU A 519 -20.00 1.28 18.00
C LEU A 519 -19.38 1.39 16.61
N PHE A 520 -19.39 0.30 15.83
CA PHE A 520 -18.89 0.31 14.45
C PHE A 520 -19.68 1.29 13.57
N ARG A 521 -21.02 1.31 13.71
CA ARG A 521 -21.87 2.23 12.95
C ARG A 521 -21.62 3.69 13.31
N MET A 522 -21.45 4.01 14.60
CA MET A 522 -21.08 5.36 15.06
C MET A 522 -19.67 5.74 14.60
N SER A 523 -18.72 4.80 14.62
CA SER A 523 -17.38 5.04 14.12
C SER A 523 -17.38 5.43 12.65
N TRP A 524 -18.06 4.67 11.79
CA TRP A 524 -18.09 4.99 10.36
C TRP A 524 -18.83 6.29 10.04
N SER A 525 -19.96 6.52 10.69
CA SER A 525 -20.83 7.64 10.35
C SER A 525 -20.49 8.94 11.09
N ILE A 526 -19.74 8.92 12.19
CA ILE A 526 -19.46 10.13 12.98
C ILE A 526 -17.96 10.25 13.26
N ILE A 527 -17.36 9.26 13.93
CA ILE A 527 -16.02 9.41 14.49
C ILE A 527 -14.95 9.51 13.40
N ILE A 528 -15.00 8.64 12.38
CA ILE A 528 -14.04 8.66 11.27
C ILE A 528 -14.12 9.98 10.50
N PRO A 529 -15.29 10.43 9.99
CA PRO A 529 -15.38 11.73 9.33
C PRO A 529 -14.90 12.90 10.20
N ALA A 530 -15.28 12.93 11.48
CA ALA A 530 -14.88 13.99 12.41
C ALA A 530 -13.36 14.00 12.65
N MET A 531 -12.74 12.83 12.85
CA MET A 531 -11.29 12.70 13.03
C MET A 531 -10.53 13.09 11.77
N CYS A 532 -11.00 12.68 10.58
CA CYS A 532 -10.37 13.08 9.32
C CYS A 532 -10.41 14.61 9.15
N VAL A 533 -11.55 15.25 9.40
CA VAL A 533 -11.67 16.72 9.33
C VAL A 533 -10.78 17.41 10.37
N ALA A 534 -10.77 16.92 11.62
CA ALA A 534 -9.93 17.49 12.67
C ALA A 534 -8.44 17.41 12.31
N ILE A 535 -7.95 16.22 11.94
CA ILE A 535 -6.54 16.01 11.58
C ILE A 535 -6.18 16.82 10.32
N PHE A 536 -7.05 16.87 9.32
CA PHE A 536 -6.85 17.67 8.12
C PHE A 536 -6.73 19.16 8.45
N MET A 537 -7.67 19.71 9.24
CA MET A 537 -7.65 21.12 9.65
C MET A 537 -6.40 21.46 10.46
N PHE A 538 -6.00 20.61 11.41
CA PHE A 538 -4.76 20.83 12.18
C PHE A 538 -3.52 20.76 11.30
N SER A 539 -3.47 19.85 10.32
CA SER A 539 -2.35 19.71 9.39
C SER A 539 -2.19 20.95 8.51
N VAL A 540 -3.30 21.58 8.11
CA VAL A 540 -3.30 22.83 7.33
C VAL A 540 -2.90 24.03 8.22
N VAL A 541 -3.47 24.16 9.42
CA VAL A 541 -3.21 25.30 10.31
C VAL A 541 -1.78 25.30 10.88
N LYS A 542 -1.23 24.12 11.18
CA LYS A 542 0.13 23.96 11.71
C LYS A 542 1.05 23.29 10.69
N TYR A 543 0.93 23.68 9.43
CA TYR A 543 1.83 23.24 8.39
C TYR A 543 3.28 23.58 8.75
N GLN A 544 4.18 22.62 8.56
CA GLN A 544 5.61 22.78 8.72
C GLN A 544 6.30 22.25 7.46
N PRO A 545 7.18 23.04 6.82
CA PRO A 545 7.98 22.56 5.72
C PRO A 545 8.78 21.31 6.11
N ILE A 546 8.94 20.41 5.14
CA ILE A 546 9.72 19.20 5.33
C ILE A 546 11.21 19.57 5.38
N VAL A 547 11.96 18.89 6.25
CA VAL A 547 13.42 19.00 6.34
C VAL A 547 14.01 17.60 6.23
N TYR A 548 15.06 17.44 5.42
CA TYR A 548 15.83 16.20 5.36
C TYR A 548 17.01 16.25 6.33
N ALA A 549 17.17 15.19 7.14
CA ALA A 549 18.26 15.03 8.12
C ALA A 549 18.48 16.22 9.08
N ASN A 550 17.47 17.06 9.30
CA ASN A 550 17.55 18.33 10.05
C ASN A 550 18.56 19.35 9.49
N THR A 551 19.10 19.14 8.28
CA THR A 551 20.14 19.98 7.68
C THR A 551 19.71 20.57 6.33
N TYR A 552 18.95 19.83 5.53
CA TYR A 552 18.52 20.25 4.21
C TYR A 552 17.07 20.74 4.22
N THR A 553 16.87 22.03 3.94
CA THR A 553 15.56 22.65 3.74
C THR A 553 15.17 22.62 2.28
N TYR A 554 13.96 22.13 1.99
CA TYR A 554 13.45 22.10 0.63
C TYR A 554 13.21 23.51 0.09
N PRO A 555 13.52 23.76 -1.19
CA PRO A 555 13.17 25.02 -1.83
C PRO A 555 11.65 25.10 -2.05
N TRP A 556 11.11 26.33 -2.16
CA TRP A 556 9.67 26.57 -2.30
C TRP A 556 9.02 25.79 -3.46
N TRP A 557 9.72 25.64 -4.60
CA TRP A 557 9.21 24.90 -5.75
C TRP A 557 9.20 23.37 -5.51
N GLY A 558 10.08 22.87 -4.64
CA GLY A 558 10.09 21.47 -4.21
C GLY A 558 8.88 21.14 -3.34
N GLU A 559 8.51 22.06 -2.45
CA GLU A 559 7.24 21.95 -1.71
C GLU A 559 6.02 22.00 -2.65
N MET A 560 6.02 22.90 -3.64
CA MET A 560 4.96 22.96 -4.64
C MET A 560 4.86 21.66 -5.45
N MET A 561 5.99 21.02 -5.75
CA MET A 561 5.99 19.70 -6.39
C MET A 561 5.34 18.64 -5.50
N GLY A 562 5.62 18.65 -4.19
CA GLY A 562 4.94 17.80 -3.21
C GLY A 562 3.42 18.01 -3.20
N TRP A 563 2.96 19.27 -3.14
CA TRP A 563 1.54 19.61 -3.22
C TRP A 563 0.90 19.18 -4.54
N PHE A 564 1.60 19.30 -5.67
CA PHE A 564 1.11 18.80 -6.94
C PHE A 564 0.91 17.28 -6.91
N MET A 565 1.87 16.52 -6.35
CA MET A 565 1.71 15.07 -6.18
C MET A 565 0.52 14.70 -5.30
N ALA A 566 0.26 15.44 -4.22
CA ALA A 566 -0.93 15.26 -3.38
C ALA A 566 -2.23 15.50 -4.17
N LEU A 567 -2.26 16.57 -4.96
CA LEU A 567 -3.44 16.96 -5.75
C LEU A 567 -3.78 15.96 -6.86
N VAL A 568 -2.79 15.24 -7.41
CA VAL A 568 -3.00 14.26 -8.50
C VAL A 568 -4.02 13.18 -8.11
N SER A 569 -4.04 12.72 -6.87
CA SER A 569 -5.06 11.77 -6.40
C SER A 569 -6.31 12.48 -5.88
N MET A 570 -6.18 13.56 -5.11
CA MET A 570 -7.32 14.27 -4.50
C MET A 570 -8.29 14.82 -5.55
N ILE A 571 -7.78 15.35 -6.68
CA ILE A 571 -8.61 15.95 -7.73
C ILE A 571 -9.49 14.91 -8.45
N MET A 572 -9.13 13.62 -8.41
CA MET A 572 -9.89 12.56 -9.08
C MET A 572 -11.33 12.45 -8.54
N ILE A 573 -11.54 12.76 -7.26
CA ILE A 573 -12.86 12.73 -6.63
C ILE A 573 -13.80 13.80 -7.24
N PRO A 574 -13.51 15.12 -7.13
CA PRO A 574 -14.35 16.16 -7.72
C PRO A 574 -14.35 16.13 -9.25
N ALA A 575 -13.22 15.83 -9.90
CA ALA A 575 -13.16 15.76 -11.37
C ALA A 575 -14.09 14.68 -11.92
N TYR A 576 -14.10 13.49 -11.31
CA TYR A 576 -15.01 12.42 -11.73
C TYR A 576 -16.48 12.77 -11.46
N MET A 577 -16.80 13.41 -10.33
CA MET A 577 -18.16 13.90 -10.07
C MET A 577 -18.63 14.87 -11.15
N ILE A 578 -17.80 15.83 -11.53
CA ILE A 578 -18.10 16.79 -12.61
C ILE A 578 -18.26 16.07 -13.95
N TYR A 579 -17.32 15.16 -14.29
CA TYR A 579 -17.40 14.35 -15.49
C TYR A 579 -18.72 13.55 -15.57
N PHE A 580 -19.11 12.88 -14.48
CA PHE A 580 -20.36 12.13 -14.41
C PHE A 580 -21.59 13.04 -14.62
N LEU A 581 -21.61 14.21 -13.99
CA LEU A 581 -22.70 15.17 -14.12
C LEU A 581 -22.80 15.77 -15.53
N ILE A 582 -21.70 15.92 -16.27
CA ILE A 582 -21.71 16.46 -17.63
C ILE A 582 -22.13 15.38 -18.64
N THR A 583 -21.66 14.15 -18.47
CA THR A 583 -21.84 13.05 -19.43
C THR A 583 -23.18 12.32 -19.30
N THR A 584 -23.78 12.29 -18.11
CA THR A 584 -25.07 11.62 -17.89
C THR A 584 -26.20 12.45 -18.51
N PRO A 585 -27.07 11.87 -19.36
CA PRO A 585 -28.21 12.58 -19.93
C PRO A 585 -29.26 12.93 -18.85
N GLY A 586 -30.17 13.87 -19.18
CA GLY A 586 -31.27 14.28 -18.30
C GLY A 586 -31.03 15.62 -17.57
N THR A 587 -31.93 15.97 -16.66
CA THR A 587 -31.84 17.20 -15.84
C THR A 587 -30.85 17.06 -14.69
N LEU A 588 -30.33 18.16 -14.14
CA LEU A 588 -29.39 18.11 -13.01
C LEU A 588 -29.92 17.28 -11.83
N ARG A 589 -31.21 17.40 -11.51
CA ARG A 589 -31.86 16.61 -10.44
C ARG A 589 -31.90 15.12 -10.75
N GLN A 590 -32.17 14.74 -12.01
CA GLN A 590 -32.15 13.34 -12.43
C GLN A 590 -30.73 12.77 -12.39
N ARG A 591 -29.73 13.53 -12.87
CA ARG A 591 -28.31 13.13 -12.84
C ARG A 591 -27.80 12.93 -11.41
N LEU A 592 -28.13 13.86 -10.50
CA LEU A 592 -27.82 13.75 -9.07
C LEU A 592 -28.46 12.50 -8.46
N ARG A 593 -29.75 12.26 -8.74
CA ARG A 593 -30.44 11.06 -8.25
C ARG A 593 -29.80 9.78 -8.80
N ALA A 594 -29.50 9.72 -10.09
CA ALA A 594 -28.89 8.55 -10.73
C ALA A 594 -27.51 8.21 -10.13
N GLY A 595 -26.69 9.23 -9.85
CA GLY A 595 -25.36 9.03 -9.31
C GLY A 595 -25.30 8.65 -7.83
N VAL A 596 -26.34 8.97 -7.07
CA VAL A 596 -26.48 8.67 -5.62
C VAL A 596 -27.33 7.40 -5.37
N THR A 597 -28.15 6.99 -6.33
CA THR A 597 -28.97 5.78 -6.20
C THR A 597 -28.10 4.55 -6.42
N SER A 598 -28.27 3.56 -5.53
CA SER A 598 -27.54 2.30 -5.66
C SER A 598 -27.92 1.56 -6.94
N GLN A 599 -26.90 1.12 -7.69
CA GLN A 599 -27.07 0.27 -8.88
C GLN A 599 -27.07 -1.22 -8.56
N LEU A 600 -27.10 -1.60 -7.28
CA LEU A 600 -27.16 -2.98 -6.85
C LEU A 600 -28.57 -3.53 -7.12
N SER A 601 -28.76 -4.21 -8.25
CA SER A 601 -30.05 -4.87 -8.51
C SER A 601 -30.13 -6.20 -7.77
N THR A 602 -31.25 -6.42 -7.09
CA THR A 602 -31.57 -7.70 -6.43
C THR A 602 -32.48 -8.47 -7.38
N TYR A 603 -31.91 -9.32 -8.24
CA TYR A 603 -32.74 -10.29 -8.97
C TYR A 603 -32.92 -11.52 -8.09
N ALA A 604 -34.16 -11.71 -7.62
CA ALA A 604 -34.59 -12.94 -6.99
C ALA A 604 -35.18 -13.86 -8.07
N ALA A 605 -34.32 -14.56 -8.81
CA ALA A 605 -34.73 -15.73 -9.57
C ALA A 605 -34.07 -16.96 -8.91
N ASN A 606 -34.87 -17.89 -8.39
CA ASN A 606 -34.45 -19.18 -7.83
C ASN A 606 -33.59 -19.16 -6.54
N GLY A 607 -33.77 -18.17 -5.67
CA GLY A 607 -33.17 -18.19 -4.32
C GLY A 607 -31.66 -17.96 -4.26
N ILE A 608 -31.01 -17.72 -5.40
CA ILE A 608 -29.62 -17.26 -5.51
C ILE A 608 -29.68 -15.78 -5.88
N LYS A 609 -29.26 -14.91 -4.96
CA LYS A 609 -29.13 -13.47 -5.27
C LYS A 609 -27.90 -13.26 -6.13
N GLU A 610 -28.10 -12.97 -7.41
CA GLU A 610 -27.04 -12.46 -8.28
C GLU A 610 -27.08 -10.93 -8.28
N TYR A 611 -25.97 -10.32 -7.86
CA TYR A 611 -25.82 -8.87 -7.84
C TYR A 611 -25.30 -8.41 -9.20
N THR A 612 -26.20 -7.96 -10.07
CA THR A 612 -25.84 -7.31 -11.33
C THR A 612 -25.93 -5.80 -11.18
N PHE A 613 -24.92 -5.09 -11.68
CA PHE A 613 -24.97 -3.62 -11.77
C PHE A 613 -25.94 -3.26 -12.87
N SER A 614 -27.04 -2.61 -12.48
CA SER A 614 -27.99 -2.10 -13.47
C SER A 614 -27.40 -0.86 -14.15
N ASN A 615 -27.37 -0.84 -15.48
CA ASN A 615 -27.07 0.37 -16.27
C ASN A 615 -28.33 1.23 -16.48
N THR A 616 -29.38 1.08 -15.64
CA THR A 616 -30.68 1.72 -15.84
C THR A 616 -30.65 3.26 -15.81
N ALA A 617 -29.57 3.88 -15.34
CA ALA A 617 -29.37 5.34 -15.45
C ALA A 617 -29.25 5.85 -16.90
N LEU A 618 -29.06 4.97 -17.89
CA LEU A 618 -29.00 5.33 -19.32
C LEU A 618 -30.30 5.00 -20.09
N GLN A 619 -31.35 4.49 -19.44
CA GLN A 619 -32.58 4.03 -20.11
C GLN A 619 -33.85 4.82 -19.75
N THR A 620 -33.73 6.00 -19.12
CA THR A 620 -34.88 6.91 -18.90
C THR A 620 -34.62 8.31 -19.38
#